data_AF-A0A1G5NM72-F1
#
_entry.id   AF-A0A1G5NM72-F1
#
_cell.length_a   1.000
_cell.length_b   1.000
_cell.length_c   1.000
_cell.angle_alpha   90.00
_cell.angle_beta   90.00
_cell.angle_gamma   90.00
#
_symmetry.space_group_name_H-M   'P 1'
#
loop_
_entity.id
_entity.type
_entity.pdbx_description
1 polymer ?
#
loop_
_entity_poly.entity_id
_entity_poly.type
_entity_poly.pdbx_seq_one_letter_code
_entity_poly.pdbx_strand_id
1 'polypeptide(L)' 'MSIALIGLVVGLVFAIADYMLFGMVLERAKRRGESGSGVAAIDLARKAQLVLFPILGWFLGPLLYRYFGGG' A
#
# COMPACT_ATOMS: atom_id res chain seq x y z
N MET A 1 0.56 22.31 4.44
CA MET A 1 1.07 21.16 3.66
C MET A 1 0.38 21.15 2.30
N SER A 2 1.06 20.79 1.21
CA SER A 2 0.40 20.70 -0.10
C SER A 2 -0.50 19.46 -0.19
N ILE A 3 -1.57 19.52 -0.99
CA ILE A 3 -2.51 18.41 -1.19
C ILE A 3 -1.79 17.15 -1.71
N ALA A 4 -0.76 17.31 -2.54
CA ALA A 4 0.08 16.21 -3.00
C ALA A 4 0.82 15.53 -1.84
N LEU A 5 1.33 16.30 -0.89
CA LEU A 5 2.05 15.78 0.27
C LEU A 5 1.11 15.07 1.25
N ILE A 6 -0.11 15.57 1.41
CA ILE A 6 -1.18 14.89 2.15
C ILE A 6 -1.53 13.56 1.46
N GLY A 7 -1.74 13.58 0.15
CA GLY A 7 -2.01 12.37 -0.63
C GLY A 7 -0.90 11.32 -0.53
N LEU A 8 0.37 11.75 -0.56
CA LEU A 8 1.51 10.85 -0.36
C LEU A 8 1.53 10.24 1.04
N VAL A 9 1.34 11.05 2.08
CA VAL A 9 1.33 10.56 3.46
C VAL A 9 0.18 9.57 3.67
N VAL A 10 -1.02 9.90 3.17
CA VAL A 10 -2.18 9.00 3.22
C VAL A 10 -1.89 7.71 2.45
N GLY A 11 -1.35 7.81 1.24
CA GLY A 11 -0.94 6.65 0.44
C GLY A 11 0.08 5.77 1.15
N LEU A 12 1.05 6.38 1.85
CA LEU A 12 2.04 5.68 2.66
C LEU A 12 1.42 4.96 3.86
N VAL A 13 0.48 5.61 4.55
CA VAL A 13 -0.24 5.00 5.69
C VAL A 13 -1.00 3.75 5.24
N PHE A 14 -1.73 3.82 4.13
CA PHE A 14 -2.42 2.66 3.56
C PHE A 14 -1.44 1.55 3.15
N ALA A 15 -0.33 1.92 2.52
CA ALA A 15 0.69 0.96 2.11
C ALA A 15 1.28 0.19 3.31
N ILE A 16 1.53 0.89 4.41
CA ILE A 16 2.02 0.28 5.66
C ILE A 16 0.96 -0.64 6.25
N ALA A 17 -0.30 -0.22 6.29
CA ALA A 17 -1.40 -1.04 6.80
C ALA A 17 -1.55 -2.35 6.01
N ASP A 18 -1.53 -2.27 4.68
CA ASP A 18 -1.59 -3.44 3.80
C ASP A 18 -0.36 -4.33 3.98
N TYR A 19 0.83 -3.74 4.06
CA TYR A 19 2.06 -4.49 4.32
C TYR A 19 2.00 -5.29 5.62
N MET A 20 1.44 -4.71 6.69
CA MET A 20 1.24 -5.40 7.97
C MET A 20 0.17 -6.49 7.86
N LEU A 21 -0.97 -6.21 7.21
CA LEU A 21 -2.05 -7.18 6.99
C LEU A 21 -1.56 -8.40 6.20
N PHE A 22 -0.93 -8.19 5.05
CA PHE A 22 -0.35 -9.26 4.26
C PHE A 22 0.79 -9.96 5.01
N GLY A 23 1.59 -9.24 5.79
CA GLY A 23 2.60 -9.82 6.67
C GLY A 23 2.01 -10.82 7.68
N MET A 24 0.91 -10.45 8.36
CA MET A 24 0.21 -11.33 9.29
C MET A 24 -0.39 -12.55 8.60
N VAL A 25 -0.96 -12.39 7.41
CA VAL A 25 -1.49 -13.51 6.61
C VAL A 25 -0.37 -14.45 6.19
N LEU A 26 0.76 -13.91 5.72
CA LEU A 26 1.93 -14.68 5.30
C LEU A 26 2.55 -15.44 6.47
N GLU A 27 2.60 -14.82 7.65
CA GLU A 27 3.11 -15.46 8.85
C GLU A 27 2.20 -16.61 9.31
N ARG A 28 0.87 -16.45 9.19
CA ARG A 28 -0.08 -17.54 9.43
C ARG A 28 0.09 -18.68 8.43
N ALA A 29 0.28 -18.38 7.14
CA ALA A 29 0.54 -19.39 6.10
C ALA A 29 1.85 -20.16 6.38
N LYS A 30 2.93 -19.45 6.71
CA LYS A 30 4.21 -20.06 7.10
C LYS A 30 4.06 -20.98 8.32
N ARG A 31 3.32 -20.56 9.35
CA ARG A 31 3.04 -21.39 10.54
C ARG A 31 2.23 -22.65 10.23
N ARG A 32 1.45 -22.65 9.14
CA ARG A 32 0.73 -23.84 8.63
C ARG A 32 1.59 -24.75 7.77
N GLY A 33 2.88 -24.44 7.59
CA GLY A 33 3.79 -25.19 6.72
C GLY A 33 3.59 -24.91 5.23
N GLU A 34 2.76 -23.92 4.87
CA GLU A 34 2.60 -23.49 3.48
C GLU A 34 3.88 -22.75 3.06
N SER A 35 4.70 -23.43 2.27
CA SER A 35 5.91 -22.87 1.66
C SER A 35 5.88 -23.13 0.15
N GLY A 36 6.20 -22.11 -0.64
CA GLY A 36 6.14 -22.20 -2.09
C GLY A 36 6.24 -20.85 -2.80
N SER A 37 6.29 -20.90 -4.13
CA SER A 37 6.41 -19.72 -5.01
C SER A 37 5.31 -18.68 -4.77
N GLY A 38 4.08 -19.10 -4.44
CA GLY A 38 2.97 -18.19 -4.13
C GLY A 38 3.21 -17.32 -2.89
N VAL A 39 3.85 -17.87 -1.84
CA VAL A 39 4.21 -17.12 -0.62
C VAL A 39 5.29 -16.07 -0.93
N ALA A 40 6.25 -16.41 -1.80
CA ALA A 40 7.28 -15.46 -2.25
C ALA A 40 6.69 -14.34 -3.13
N ALA A 41 5.73 -14.67 -4.00
CA ALA A 41 5.04 -13.69 -4.84
C ALA A 41 4.23 -12.68 -4.01
N ILE A 42 3.55 -13.15 -2.95
CA ILE A 42 2.81 -12.27 -2.03
C ILE A 42 3.76 -11.36 -1.24
N ASP A 43 4.92 -11.87 -0.81
CA ASP A 43 5.92 -11.05 -0.12
C ASP A 43 6.53 -9.97 -1.03
N LEU A 44 6.74 -10.30 -2.31
CA LEU A 44 7.21 -9.33 -3.30
C LEU A 44 6.12 -8.28 -3.60
N ALA A 45 4.87 -8.72 -3.79
CA ALA A 45 3.74 -7.84 -4.05
C ALA A 45 3.52 -6.83 -2.91
N ARG A 46 3.58 -7.27 -1.64
CA ARG A 46 3.42 -6.34 -0.50
C ARG A 46 4.56 -5.32 -0.42
N LYS A 47 5.79 -5.71 -0.78
CA LYS A 47 6.94 -4.79 -0.81
C LYS A 47 6.80 -3.77 -1.94
N ALA A 48 6.30 -4.19 -3.10
CA ALA A 48 6.02 -3.28 -4.21
C ALA A 48 4.93 -2.25 -3.84
N GLN A 49 3.89 -2.68 -3.13
CA GLN A 49 2.80 -1.81 -2.66
C GLN A 49 3.29 -0.68 -1.74
N LEU A 50 4.31 -0.92 -0.90
CA LEU A 50 4.93 0.11 -0.05
C LEU A 50 5.46 1.31 -0.83
N VAL A 51 5.82 1.13 -2.10
CA VAL A 51 6.35 2.19 -2.97
C VAL A 51 5.26 2.69 -3.91
N LEU A 52 4.44 1.79 -4.47
CA LEU A 52 3.40 2.14 -5.43
C LEU A 52 2.31 3.01 -4.82
N PHE A 53 1.81 2.69 -3.63
CA PHE A 53 0.71 3.45 -3.02
C PHE A 53 1.07 4.89 -2.63
N PRO A 54 2.25 5.20 -2.05
CA PRO A 54 2.68 6.59 -1.84
C PRO A 54 2.82 7.37 -3.16
N ILE A 55 3.38 6.74 -4.19
CA ILE A 55 3.52 7.35 -5.52
C ILE A 55 2.13 7.67 -6.08
N LEU A 56 1.23 6.69 -6.07
CA LEU A 56 -0.15 6.89 -6.50
C LEU A 56 -0.85 7.98 -5.67
N GLY A 57 -0.66 8.01 -4.35
CA GLY A 57 -1.20 9.04 -3.47
C GLY A 57 -0.69 10.45 -3.80
N TRP A 58 0.58 10.59 -4.16
CA TRP A 58 1.16 11.87 -4.58
C TRP A 58 0.52 12.41 -5.87
N PHE A 59 0.31 11.54 -6.87
CA PHE A 59 -0.26 11.94 -8.16
C PHE A 59 -1.78 12.03 -8.16
N LEU A 60 -2.46 11.08 -7.51
CA LEU A 60 -3.91 11.01 -7.45
C LEU A 60 -4.49 11.97 -6.40
N GLY A 61 -3.77 12.30 -5.32
CA GLY A 61 -4.25 13.21 -4.27
C GLY A 61 -4.75 14.55 -4.82
N PRO A 62 -3.96 15.30 -5.59
CA PRO A 62 -4.40 16.54 -6.23
C PRO A 62 -5.53 16.35 -7.25
N LEU A 63 -5.52 15.21 -7.95
CA LEU A 63 -6.49 14.85 -8.97
C LEU A 63 -7.86 14.60 -8.34
N LEU A 64 -7.93 13.75 -7.32
CA LEU A 64 -9.13 13.45 -6.53
C LEU A 64 -9.64 14.69 -5.81
N TYR A 65 -8.76 15.53 -5.26
CA TYR A 65 -9.18 16.80 -4.67
C TYR A 65 -9.87 17.71 -5.69
N ARG A 66 -9.39 17.79 -6.93
CA ARG A 66 -10.05 18.57 -7.99
C ARG A 66 -11.42 18.01 -8.39
N TYR A 67 -11.59 16.68 -8.39
CA TYR A 67 -12.85 16.05 -8.81
C TYR A 67 -13.90 15.94 -7.68
N PHE A 68 -13.47 15.80 -6.43
CA PHE A 68 -14.37 15.50 -5.29
C PHE A 68 -14.34 16.56 -4.18
N GLY A 69 -13.30 17.40 -4.12
CA GLY A 69 -13.12 18.43 -3.08
C GLY A 69 -13.12 19.87 -3.60
N GLY A 70 -13.17 20.07 -4.93
CA GLY A 70 -13.18 21.38 -5.56
C GLY A 70 -14.59 21.92 -5.70
N GLY A 71 -14.97 22.84 -4.79
CA GLY A 71 -15.87 23.94 -5.12
C GLY A 71 -15.11 25.04 -5.86
#